data_AF-A0A2N2ZSE9-F1
#
_entry.id   AF-A0A2N2ZSE9-F1
#
_cell.length_a   1.000
_cell.length_b   1.000
_cell.length_c   1.000
_cell.angle_alpha   90.00
_cell.angle_beta   90.00
_cell.angle_gamma   90.00
#
_symmetry.space_group_name_H-M   'P 1'
#
loop_
_entity.id
_entity.type
_entity.pdbx_description
1 polymer ?
#
loop_
_entity_poly.entity_id
_entity_poly.type
_entity_poly.pdbx_seq_one_letter_code
_entity_poly.pdbx_strand_id
1 'polypeptide(L)'
;MAISKKLCALASLRDFLTNFDMKKIIILLFFIALSGISRAQQPIDSLYLWVNFQEENIVIDIPKDYFTLRTIVPQLPRFVAMRKVNIMVPPLPAKDQLLKTFGTYLTKTSGPDDNYERLDWLRVMALYMYFSQNDISQLPPEALTTLDNWQTASETYVIRKEAEMVRRWVEMK
;
A
#
# COMPACT_ATOMS: atom_id res chain seq x y z
N MET A 1 -4.71 -41.86 -31.68
CA MET A 1 -4.39 -42.05 -30.25
C MET A 1 -4.29 -40.71 -29.51
N ALA A 2 -5.35 -39.89 -29.51
CA ALA A 2 -5.37 -38.57 -28.85
C ALA A 2 -6.68 -38.23 -28.11
N ILE A 3 -7.76 -38.99 -28.37
CA ILE A 3 -9.09 -38.74 -27.80
C ILE A 3 -9.22 -39.35 -26.40
N SER A 4 -8.54 -40.47 -26.12
CA SER A 4 -8.59 -41.18 -24.83
C SER A 4 -8.00 -40.39 -23.65
N LYS A 5 -6.94 -39.59 -23.85
CA LYS A 5 -6.32 -38.80 -22.77
C LYS A 5 -7.17 -37.60 -22.32
N LYS A 6 -7.93 -36.96 -23.22
CA LYS A 6 -8.83 -35.84 -22.86
C LYS A 6 -10.03 -36.30 -22.03
N LEU A 7 -10.56 -37.49 -22.32
CA LEU A 7 -11.67 -38.08 -21.55
C LEU A 7 -11.27 -38.46 -20.12
N CYS A 8 -10.03 -38.92 -19.92
CA CYS A 8 -9.54 -39.27 -18.59
C CYS A 8 -9.33 -38.03 -17.68
N ALA A 9 -8.88 -36.91 -18.26
CA ALA A 9 -8.75 -35.65 -17.53
C ALA A 9 -10.11 -35.04 -17.14
N LEU A 10 -11.12 -35.16 -18.01
CA LEU A 10 -12.48 -34.67 -17.75
C LEU A 10 -13.23 -35.51 -16.69
N ALA A 11 -13.01 -36.82 -16.66
CA ALA A 11 -13.56 -37.68 -15.60
C ALA A 11 -12.93 -37.37 -14.23
N SER A 12 -11.60 -37.19 -14.18
CA SER A 12 -10.90 -36.81 -12.94
C SER A 12 -11.32 -35.44 -12.40
N LEU A 13 -11.67 -34.49 -13.27
CA LEU A 13 -12.11 -33.15 -12.87
C LEU A 13 -13.57 -33.17 -12.38
N ARG A 14 -14.40 -34.03 -12.98
CA ARG A 14 -15.79 -34.27 -12.52
C ARG A 14 -15.80 -34.92 -11.14
N ASP A 15 -14.98 -35.95 -10.92
CA ASP A 15 -14.89 -36.65 -9.63
C ASP A 15 -14.25 -35.79 -8.54
N PHE A 16 -13.35 -34.88 -8.92
CA PHE A 16 -12.83 -33.85 -8.02
C PHE A 16 -13.93 -32.88 -7.61
N LEU A 17 -14.77 -32.41 -8.54
CA LEU A 17 -15.86 -31.46 -8.24
C LEU A 17 -17.04 -32.09 -7.47
N THR A 18 -17.30 -33.39 -7.63
CA THR A 18 -18.42 -34.07 -6.93
C THR A 18 -18.09 -34.48 -5.50
N ASN A 19 -16.81 -34.55 -5.10
CA ASN A 19 -16.39 -34.92 -3.74
C ASN A 19 -16.23 -33.71 -2.80
N PHE A 20 -16.42 -32.48 -3.29
CA PHE A 20 -16.46 -31.31 -2.42
C PHE A 20 -17.85 -31.14 -1.84
N ASP A 21 -17.97 -31.54 -0.57
CA ASP A 21 -19.14 -31.28 0.28
C ASP A 21 -19.59 -29.82 0.11
N MET A 22 -20.85 -29.60 -0.27
CA MET A 22 -21.45 -28.29 -0.59
C MET A 22 -21.20 -27.24 0.51
N LYS A 23 -21.07 -27.67 1.78
CA LYS A 23 -20.69 -26.78 2.89
C LYS A 23 -19.28 -26.18 2.73
N LYS A 24 -18.31 -26.94 2.23
CA LYS A 24 -16.92 -26.49 2.01
C LYS A 24 -16.82 -25.49 0.86
N ILE A 25 -17.66 -25.65 -0.16
CA ILE A 25 -17.75 -24.70 -1.29
C ILE A 25 -18.34 -23.36 -0.83
N ILE A 26 -19.37 -23.37 0.02
CA ILE A 26 -19.95 -22.15 0.59
C ILE A 26 -18.93 -21.43 1.47
N ILE A 27 -18.16 -22.17 2.29
CA ILE A 27 -17.08 -21.58 3.11
C ILE A 27 -15.99 -20.96 2.21
N LEU A 28 -15.57 -21.65 1.15
CA LEU A 28 -14.57 -21.14 0.21
C LEU A 28 -15.05 -19.87 -0.51
N LEU A 29 -16.32 -19.82 -0.92
CA LEU A 29 -16.94 -18.64 -1.53
C LEU A 29 -17.11 -17.48 -0.52
N PHE A 30 -17.33 -17.78 0.76
CA PHE A 30 -17.37 -16.79 1.84
C PHE A 30 -15.99 -16.16 2.09
N PHE A 31 -14.90 -16.96 2.01
CA PHE A 31 -13.53 -16.45 2.10
C PHE A 31 -13.12 -15.61 0.87
N ILE A 32 -13.60 -15.94 -0.34
CA ILE A 32 -13.37 -15.14 -1.55
C ILE A 32 -14.19 -13.83 -1.51
N ALA A 33 -15.40 -13.85 -0.94
CA ALA A 33 -16.19 -12.65 -0.73
C ALA A 33 -15.61 -11.71 0.34
N LEU A 34 -14.96 -12.26 1.38
CA LEU A 34 -14.25 -11.47 2.42
C LEU A 34 -12.94 -10.86 1.92
N SER A 35 -12.26 -11.49 0.95
CA SER A 35 -11.00 -10.97 0.39
C SER A 35 -11.20 -9.91 -0.70
N GLY A 36 -12.44 -9.68 -1.14
CA GLY A 36 -12.79 -8.75 -2.22
C GLY A 36 -13.24 -7.36 -1.77
N ILE A 37 -13.36 -7.08 -0.47
CA ILE A 37 -13.66 -5.72 -0.02
C ILE A 37 -12.33 -5.05 0.30
N SER A 38 -11.69 -4.53 -0.74
CA SER A 38 -10.72 -3.44 -0.61
C SER A 38 -11.50 -2.25 -0.02
N ARG A 39 -11.64 -2.24 1.30
CA ARG A 39 -12.18 -1.10 2.02
C ARG A 39 -11.14 -0.02 1.90
N ALA A 40 -11.53 1.09 1.28
CA ALA A 40 -10.87 2.37 1.46
C ALA A 40 -10.75 2.62 2.97
N GLN A 41 -9.57 2.41 3.52
CA GLN A 41 -9.32 2.36 4.96
C GLN A 41 -8.65 3.68 5.34
N GLN A 42 -9.47 4.64 5.80
CA GLN A 42 -9.00 5.98 6.18
C GLN A 42 -8.23 5.92 7.50
N PRO A 43 -7.13 6.68 7.60
CA PRO A 43 -7.26 8.02 8.18
C PRO A 43 -6.81 9.17 7.26
N ILE A 44 -6.19 8.86 6.11
CA ILE A 44 -5.66 9.85 5.15
C ILE A 44 -6.64 10.15 4.02
N ASP A 45 -7.65 9.33 3.79
CA ASP A 45 -8.61 9.53 2.70
C ASP A 45 -9.34 10.88 2.76
N SER A 46 -9.43 11.54 3.92
CA SER A 46 -9.94 12.91 4.05
C SER A 46 -9.07 13.97 3.33
N LEU A 47 -7.80 13.64 3.09
CA LEU A 47 -6.85 14.45 2.33
C LEU A 47 -6.89 14.15 0.84
N TYR A 48 -7.63 13.14 0.38
CA TYR A 48 -7.72 12.77 -1.05
C TYR A 48 -6.34 12.55 -1.69
N LEU A 49 -5.42 11.93 -0.95
CA LEU A 49 -4.09 11.55 -1.41
C LEU A 49 -4.01 10.02 -1.42
N TRP A 50 -3.56 9.43 -2.52
CA TRP A 50 -3.41 7.98 -2.62
C TRP A 50 -1.97 7.60 -2.94
N VAL A 51 -1.51 6.54 -2.30
CA VAL A 51 -0.23 5.91 -2.61
C VAL A 51 -0.50 4.46 -2.98
N ASN A 52 -0.07 4.12 -4.19
CA ASN A 52 -0.18 2.78 -4.74
C ASN A 52 1.23 2.21 -4.92
N PHE A 53 1.45 1.04 -4.34
CA PHE A 53 2.63 0.24 -4.62
C PHE A 53 2.32 -0.64 -5.84
N GLN A 54 3.20 -0.60 -6.83
CA GLN A 54 3.23 -1.56 -7.94
C GLN A 54 4.54 -2.34 -7.87
N GLU A 55 4.71 -3.31 -8.75
CA GLU A 55 5.80 -4.29 -8.67
C GLU A 55 7.20 -3.68 -8.49
N GLU A 56 7.46 -2.52 -9.11
CA GLU A 56 8.76 -1.83 -9.03
C GLU A 56 8.65 -0.31 -8.82
N ASN A 57 7.45 0.20 -8.47
CA ASN A 57 7.26 1.65 -8.33
C ASN A 57 6.28 2.03 -7.21
N ILE A 58 6.39 3.29 -6.79
CA ILE A 58 5.44 3.96 -5.92
C ILE A 58 4.74 5.02 -6.75
N VAL A 59 3.42 4.95 -6.86
CA VAL A 59 2.60 5.95 -7.56
C VAL A 59 1.81 6.77 -6.56
N ILE A 60 2.04 8.09 -6.57
CA ILE A 60 1.31 9.04 -5.71
C ILE A 60 0.29 9.79 -6.57
N ASP A 61 -0.98 9.60 -6.24
CA ASP A 61 -2.08 10.34 -6.85
C ASP A 61 -2.40 11.57 -6.02
N ILE A 62 -2.27 12.75 -6.63
CA ILE A 62 -2.49 14.03 -5.98
C ILE A 62 -3.51 14.84 -6.80
N PRO A 63 -4.57 15.37 -6.16
CA PRO A 63 -5.50 16.29 -6.79
C PRO A 63 -4.79 17.47 -7.45
N LYS A 64 -5.21 17.80 -8.68
CA LYS A 64 -4.62 18.89 -9.45
C LYS A 64 -4.61 20.22 -8.67
N ASP A 65 -5.62 20.43 -7.82
CA ASP A 65 -5.83 21.67 -7.06
C ASP A 65 -4.81 21.84 -5.92
N TYR A 66 -4.10 20.77 -5.54
CA TYR A 66 -3.02 20.82 -4.54
C TYR A 66 -1.67 21.21 -5.13
N PHE A 67 -1.56 21.25 -6.46
CA PHE A 67 -0.39 21.79 -7.12
C PHE A 67 -0.50 23.30 -7.19
N THR A 68 0.09 24.00 -6.23
CA THR A 68 0.22 25.45 -6.34
C THR A 68 1.32 25.80 -7.35
N LEU A 69 1.10 26.84 -8.16
CA LEU A 69 2.00 27.31 -9.24
C LEU A 69 3.43 27.68 -8.77
N ARG A 70 3.72 27.62 -7.47
CA ARG A 70 5.00 27.98 -6.85
C ARG A 70 5.72 26.80 -6.18
N THR A 71 5.24 25.57 -6.36
CA THR A 71 5.89 24.39 -5.80
C THR A 71 7.09 24.00 -6.66
N ILE A 72 8.28 24.09 -6.07
CA ILE A 72 9.44 23.34 -6.55
C ILE A 72 9.03 21.87 -6.51
N VAL A 73 8.94 21.22 -7.67
CA VAL A 73 8.68 19.78 -7.72
C VAL A 73 9.88 19.11 -7.06
N PRO A 74 9.72 18.41 -5.92
CA PRO A 74 10.84 17.72 -5.30
C PRO A 74 11.44 16.74 -6.32
N GLN A 75 12.76 16.62 -6.34
CA GLN A 75 13.40 15.58 -7.15
C GLN A 75 12.97 14.23 -6.60
N LEU A 76 12.08 13.55 -7.33
CA LEU A 76 11.60 12.23 -6.95
C LEU A 76 12.59 11.17 -7.44
N PRO A 77 12.78 10.08 -6.67
CA PRO A 77 13.48 8.90 -7.17
C PRO A 77 12.84 8.39 -8.47
N ARG A 78 13.62 7.74 -9.33
CA ARG A 78 13.13 7.20 -10.61
C ARG A 78 11.99 6.18 -10.47
N PHE A 79 11.92 5.50 -9.33
CA PHE A 79 10.88 4.51 -9.03
C PHE A 79 9.66 5.14 -8.31
N VAL A 80 9.64 6.46 -8.12
CA VAL A 80 8.50 7.19 -7.56
C VAL A 80 7.90 8.06 -8.66
N ALA A 81 6.66 7.77 -9.01
CA ALA A 81 5.90 8.53 -9.99
C ALA A 81 4.77 9.30 -9.32
N MET A 82 4.45 10.45 -9.89
CA MET A 82 3.34 11.27 -9.43
C MET A 82 2.33 11.44 -10.55
N ARG A 83 1.06 11.23 -10.23
CA ARG A 83 -0.05 11.40 -11.17
C ARG A 83 -1.00 12.45 -10.63
N LYS A 84 -1.32 13.41 -11.49
CA LYS A 84 -2.33 14.44 -11.20
C LYS A 84 -3.71 13.86 -11.45
N VAL A 85 -4.59 13.95 -10.46
CA VAL A 85 -5.98 13.52 -10.60
C VAL A 85 -6.91 14.74 -10.67
N ASN A 86 -7.88 14.68 -11.57
CA ASN A 86 -8.81 15.79 -11.83
C ASN A 86 -10.10 15.60 -11.02
N ILE A 87 -10.03 15.92 -9.74
CA ILE A 87 -11.16 15.85 -8.81
C ILE A 87 -11.26 17.16 -8.01
N MET A 88 -12.48 17.54 -7.63
CA MET A 88 -12.71 18.66 -6.73
C MET A 88 -12.51 18.21 -5.29
N VAL A 89 -11.72 18.95 -4.53
CA VAL A 89 -11.31 18.59 -3.16
C VAL A 89 -11.27 19.84 -2.27
N PRO A 90 -11.43 19.69 -0.94
CA PRO A 90 -11.22 20.80 -0.01
C PRO A 90 -9.75 21.24 -0.02
N PRO A 91 -9.41 22.47 0.40
CA PRO A 91 -8.04 22.95 0.48
C PRO A 91 -7.15 22.02 1.31
N LEU A 92 -5.93 21.77 0.81
CA LEU A 92 -4.94 20.98 1.53
C LEU A 92 -4.46 21.75 2.78
N PRO A 93 -4.35 21.11 3.95
CA PRO A 93 -3.75 21.72 5.13
C PRO A 93 -2.31 22.21 4.88
N ALA A 94 -1.83 23.11 5.74
CA ALA A 94 -0.46 23.60 5.67
C ALA A 94 0.56 22.45 5.82
N LYS A 95 1.71 22.54 5.13
CA LYS A 95 2.77 21.52 5.12
C LYS A 95 3.15 21.05 6.53
N ASP A 96 3.37 21.98 7.47
CA ASP A 96 3.78 21.63 8.83
C ASP A 96 2.71 20.82 9.58
N GLN A 97 1.43 21.14 9.35
CA GLN A 97 0.32 20.40 9.92
C GLN A 97 0.19 19.00 9.30
N LEU A 98 0.44 18.86 7.99
CA LEU A 98 0.50 17.56 7.33
C LEU A 98 1.62 16.70 7.91
N LEU A 99 2.84 17.23 7.98
CA LEU A 99 4.00 16.50 8.49
C LEU A 99 3.79 16.08 9.95
N LYS A 100 3.21 16.96 10.79
CA LYS A 100 2.85 16.61 12.16
C LYS A 100 1.81 15.49 12.22
N THR A 101 0.78 15.55 11.38
CA THR A 101 -0.27 14.52 11.32
C THR A 101 0.33 13.17 10.90
N PHE A 102 1.12 13.14 9.84
CA PHE A 102 1.79 11.94 9.35
C PHE A 102 2.76 11.38 10.39
N GLY A 103 3.63 12.20 10.98
CA GLY A 103 4.55 11.76 12.04
C GLY A 103 3.83 11.20 13.27
N THR A 104 2.70 11.79 13.66
CA THR A 104 1.84 11.27 14.74
C THR A 104 1.23 9.92 14.36
N TYR A 105 0.81 9.73 13.12
CA TYR A 105 0.30 8.43 12.66
C TYR A 105 1.40 7.35 12.70
N LEU A 106 2.58 7.68 12.18
CA LEU A 106 3.72 6.76 12.10
C LEU A 106 4.22 6.29 13.48
N THR A 107 3.92 7.04 14.56
CA THR A 107 4.32 6.72 15.95
C THR A 107 3.24 6.05 16.78
N LYS A 108 1.95 6.22 16.44
CA LYS A 108 0.83 5.64 17.20
C LYS A 108 0.68 4.14 17.00
N THR A 109 1.08 3.63 15.84
CA THR A 109 1.07 2.20 15.54
C THR A 109 2.32 1.57 16.13
N SER A 110 2.22 1.03 17.34
CA SER A 110 3.25 0.19 17.97
C SER A 110 3.38 -1.17 17.26
N GLY A 111 3.68 -1.14 15.96
CA GLY A 111 3.50 -2.27 15.05
C GLY A 111 2.03 -2.38 14.62
N PRO A 112 1.70 -2.17 13.33
CA PRO A 112 0.39 -2.46 12.79
C PRO A 112 0.12 -3.96 12.87
N ASP A 113 -1.12 -4.29 13.21
CA ASP A 113 -1.50 -5.63 13.66
C ASP A 113 -1.58 -6.61 12.48
N ASP A 114 -1.91 -6.10 11.29
CA ASP A 114 -2.02 -6.88 10.06
C ASP A 114 -1.30 -6.23 8.85
N ASN A 115 -1.29 -6.95 7.73
CA ASN A 115 -0.62 -6.49 6.50
C ASN A 115 -1.31 -5.28 5.85
N TYR A 116 -2.61 -5.07 6.07
CA TYR A 116 -3.31 -3.90 5.54
C TYR A 116 -2.87 -2.65 6.27
N GLU A 117 -2.84 -2.69 7.60
CA GLU A 117 -2.38 -1.56 8.41
C GLU A 117 -0.90 -1.26 8.18
N ARG A 118 -0.07 -2.30 7.96
CA ARG A 118 1.34 -2.10 7.56
C ARG A 118 1.46 -1.44 6.20
N LEU A 119 0.62 -1.81 5.25
CA LEU A 119 0.60 -1.17 3.94
C LEU A 119 0.16 0.29 4.05
N ASP A 120 -0.87 0.59 4.85
CA ASP A 120 -1.29 1.97 5.14
C ASP A 120 -0.18 2.78 5.79
N TRP A 121 0.53 2.20 6.76
CA TRP A 121 1.69 2.82 7.37
C TRP A 121 2.78 3.16 6.34
N LEU A 122 3.09 2.25 5.42
CA LEU A 122 4.05 2.51 4.34
C LEU A 122 3.56 3.61 3.38
N ARG A 123 2.26 3.67 3.10
CA ARG A 123 1.65 4.77 2.32
C ARG A 123 1.83 6.11 3.02
N VAL A 124 1.62 6.17 4.34
CA VAL A 124 1.82 7.38 5.14
C VAL A 124 3.29 7.80 5.12
N MET A 125 4.22 6.85 5.24
CA MET A 125 5.65 7.13 5.17
C MET A 125 6.02 7.72 3.80
N ALA A 126 5.53 7.16 2.70
CA ALA A 126 5.75 7.70 1.36
C ALA A 126 5.21 9.14 1.20
N LEU A 127 4.03 9.43 1.75
CA LEU A 127 3.49 10.80 1.77
C LEU A 127 4.33 11.75 2.63
N TYR A 128 4.81 11.28 3.79
CA TYR A 128 5.73 12.05 4.62
C TYR A 128 6.97 12.44 3.81
N MET A 129 7.63 11.46 3.18
CA MET A 129 8.81 11.68 2.33
C MET A 129 8.55 12.70 1.21
N TYR A 130 7.39 12.60 0.56
CA TYR A 130 7.00 13.54 -0.49
C TYR A 130 6.86 14.98 0.04
N PHE A 131 6.07 15.19 1.10
CA PHE A 131 5.81 16.53 1.62
C PHE A 131 6.99 17.12 2.38
N SER A 132 7.83 16.29 2.99
CA SER A 132 9.05 16.73 3.67
C SER A 132 10.16 17.07 2.68
N GLN A 133 10.04 16.64 1.42
CA GLN A 133 11.08 16.77 0.38
C GLN A 133 12.35 16.00 0.78
N ASN A 134 12.16 14.75 1.21
CA ASN A 134 13.20 13.87 1.76
C ASN A 134 13.89 14.41 3.04
N ASP A 135 13.42 15.50 3.65
CA ASP A 135 13.88 15.90 4.98
C ASP A 135 13.28 14.97 6.04
N ILE A 136 14.12 14.12 6.61
CA ILE A 136 13.76 13.16 7.66
C ILE A 136 14.18 13.65 9.05
N SER A 137 14.69 14.87 9.20
CA SER A 137 15.18 15.40 10.49
C SER A 137 14.09 15.48 11.56
N GLN A 138 12.82 15.64 11.12
CA GLN A 138 11.64 15.70 11.98
C GLN A 138 10.92 14.37 12.09
N LEU A 139 11.45 13.30 11.50
CA LEU A 139 10.84 11.98 11.54
C LEU A 139 11.19 11.30 12.86
N PRO A 140 10.22 10.76 13.61
CA PRO A 140 10.49 10.04 14.85
C PRO A 140 11.42 8.83 14.61
N PRO A 141 12.48 8.62 15.42
CA PRO A 141 13.41 7.48 15.25
C PRO A 141 12.73 6.10 15.29
N GLU A 142 11.63 5.99 16.02
CA GLU A 142 10.83 4.77 16.12
C GLU A 142 10.23 4.36 14.77
N ALA A 143 9.92 5.33 13.91
CA ALA A 143 9.39 5.06 12.58
C ALA A 143 10.45 4.41 11.68
N LEU A 144 11.70 4.88 11.73
CA LEU A 144 12.80 4.27 11.00
C LEU A 144 13.09 2.85 11.49
N THR A 145 13.10 2.66 12.81
CA THR A 145 13.28 1.34 13.42
C THR A 145 12.18 0.37 12.99
N THR A 146 10.93 0.83 12.95
CA THR A 146 9.78 0.04 12.50
C THR A 146 9.92 -0.38 11.03
N LEU A 147 10.34 0.54 10.16
CA LEU A 147 10.59 0.25 8.75
C LEU A 147 11.68 -0.82 8.58
N ASP A 148 12.79 -0.70 9.32
CA ASP A 148 13.92 -1.63 9.26
C ASP A 148 13.54 -3.04 9.75
N ASN A 149 12.71 -3.12 10.79
CA ASN A 149 12.19 -4.38 11.29
C ASN A 149 11.37 -5.13 10.23
N TRP A 150 10.54 -4.44 9.44
CA TRP A 150 9.70 -5.10 8.42
C TRP A 150 10.43 -5.56 7.18
N GLN A 151 11.67 -5.11 6.96
CA GLN A 151 12.51 -5.68 5.91
C GLN A 151 12.98 -7.09 6.26
N THR A 152 13.09 -7.39 7.56
CA THR A 152 13.74 -8.61 8.06
C THR A 152 12.77 -9.58 8.76
N ALA A 153 11.62 -9.10 9.24
CA ALA A 153 10.63 -9.92 9.91
C ALA A 153 9.95 -10.94 8.97
N SER A 154 9.68 -12.14 9.50
CA SER A 154 9.08 -13.22 8.71
C SER A 154 7.59 -12.98 8.42
N GLU A 155 6.87 -12.37 9.35
CA GLU A 155 5.44 -12.06 9.25
C GLU A 155 5.13 -10.98 8.19
N THR A 156 6.13 -10.23 7.75
CA THR A 156 5.99 -9.14 6.78
C THR A 156 6.40 -9.52 5.36
N TYR A 157 6.62 -10.81 5.08
CA TYR A 157 7.03 -11.27 3.74
C TYR A 157 6.17 -10.70 2.60
N VAL A 158 4.85 -10.56 2.85
CA VAL A 158 3.88 -10.05 1.87
C VAL A 158 4.12 -8.58 1.50
N ILE A 159 4.60 -7.76 2.44
CA ILE A 159 4.80 -6.31 2.26
C ILE A 159 6.28 -5.92 2.14
N ARG A 160 7.18 -6.92 2.12
CA ARG A 160 8.62 -6.69 2.23
C ARG A 160 9.16 -5.87 1.07
N LYS A 161 8.63 -6.08 -0.14
CA LYS A 161 9.02 -5.33 -1.33
C LYS A 161 8.64 -3.86 -1.20
N GLU A 162 7.46 -3.58 -0.67
CA GLU A 162 6.95 -2.23 -0.43
C GLU A 162 7.77 -1.52 0.64
N ALA A 163 8.07 -2.21 1.75
CA ALA A 163 8.95 -1.71 2.79
C ALA A 163 10.36 -1.40 2.24
N GLU A 164 10.91 -2.28 1.39
CA GLU A 164 12.19 -2.07 0.73
C GLU A 164 12.19 -0.85 -0.19
N MET A 165 11.14 -0.66 -1.01
CA MET A 165 11.02 0.53 -1.86
C MET A 165 10.97 1.83 -1.05
N VAL A 166 10.19 1.87 0.02
CA VAL A 166 10.12 3.03 0.91
C VAL A 166 11.47 3.27 1.59
N ARG A 167 12.13 2.23 2.07
CA ARG A 167 13.46 2.34 2.69
C ARG A 167 14.50 2.90 1.72
N ARG A 168 14.53 2.38 0.49
CA ARG A 168 15.41 2.89 -0.57
C ARG A 168 15.18 4.38 -0.84
N TRP A 169 13.94 4.87 -0.72
CA TRP A 169 13.66 6.29 -0.85
C TRP A 169 14.21 7.09 0.35
N VAL A 170 14.02 6.61 1.58
CA VAL A 170 14.57 7.24 2.80
C VAL A 170 16.09 7.42 2.75
N GLU A 171 16.80 6.48 2.12
CA GLU A 171 18.27 6.51 2.00
C GLU A 171 18.79 7.47 0.91
N MET A 172 17.92 7.99 0.05
CA MET A 172 18.27 8.95 -0.99
C MET A 172 18.33 10.37 -0.43
N LYS A 173 19.53 10.80 -0.05
CA LYS A 173 19.86 12.18 0.30
C LYS A 173 20.19 13.03 -0.93
#